data_AF-A0A3B9GH12-F1
#
_entry.id   AF-A0A3B9GH12-F1
#
_cell.length_a   1.000
_cell.length_b   1.000
_cell.length_c   1.000
_cell.angle_alpha   90.00
_cell.angle_beta   90.00
_cell.angle_gamma   90.00
#
_symmetry.space_group_name_H-M   'P 1'
#
loop_
_entity.id
_entity.type
_entity.pdbx_description
1 polymer ?
#
loop_
_entity_poly.entity_id
_entity_poly.type
_entity_poly.pdbx_seq_one_letter_code
_entity_poly.pdbx_strand_id
1 'polypeptide(L)'
;MSDYFKSYPDAQGNFGQYGGSFLPPAIQAEMEKITDAYYSISKSHEFISELRSIRKHFQGRPTPVYFAKRLSDQYGGRIYLKREDL
;
A
#
# COMPACT_ATOMS: atom_id res chain seq x y z
N MET A 1 -17.32 -14.17 3.65
CA MET A 1 -16.36 -13.04 3.56
C MET A 1 -16.36 -12.57 2.12
N SER A 2 -16.69 -11.29 1.89
CA SER A 2 -16.87 -10.71 0.56
C SER A 2 -15.61 -10.86 -0.28
N ASP A 3 -15.77 -11.19 -1.57
CA ASP A 3 -14.70 -11.35 -2.57
C ASP A 3 -14.05 -10.01 -2.98
N TYR A 4 -14.04 -9.04 -2.06
CA TYR A 4 -13.72 -7.63 -2.29
C TYR A 4 -12.37 -7.44 -2.99
N PHE A 5 -11.33 -8.14 -2.52
CA PHE A 5 -9.99 -8.06 -3.10
C PHE A 5 -9.86 -8.74 -4.47
N LYS A 6 -10.83 -9.55 -4.88
CA LYS A 6 -10.89 -10.08 -6.26
C LYS A 6 -11.67 -9.15 -7.19
N SER A 7 -12.57 -8.33 -6.65
CA SER A 7 -13.45 -7.46 -7.43
C SER A 7 -12.98 -6.01 -7.51
N TYR A 8 -12.06 -5.58 -6.64
CA TYR A 8 -11.59 -4.19 -6.58
C TYR A 8 -10.07 -4.05 -6.38
N PRO A 9 -9.45 -3.02 -6.98
CA PRO A 9 -10.05 -2.13 -8.00
C PRO A 9 -10.42 -2.90 -9.28
N ASP A 10 -11.35 -2.36 -10.06
CA ASP A 10 -11.63 -2.90 -11.39
C ASP A 10 -10.45 -2.65 -12.35
N ALA A 11 -10.54 -3.15 -13.58
CA ALA A 11 -9.48 -3.00 -14.58
C ALA A 11 -9.23 -1.55 -15.00
N GLN A 12 -10.15 -0.64 -14.71
CA GLN A 12 -10.03 0.80 -14.97
C GLN A 12 -9.52 1.57 -13.74
N GLY A 13 -9.24 0.87 -12.63
CA GLY A 13 -8.75 1.49 -11.40
C GLY A 13 -9.85 2.07 -10.51
N ASN A 14 -11.12 1.69 -10.72
CA ASN A 14 -12.23 2.17 -9.89
C ASN A 14 -12.49 1.24 -8.69
N PHE A 15 -12.79 1.85 -7.55
CA PHE A 15 -13.36 1.25 -6.36
C PHE A 15 -14.86 1.60 -6.30
N GLY A 16 -15.65 0.88 -7.09
CA GLY A 16 -17.06 1.20 -7.31
C GLY A 16 -17.18 2.51 -8.10
N GLN A 17 -17.83 3.52 -7.54
CA GLN A 17 -18.00 4.82 -8.18
C GLN A 17 -16.81 5.79 -8.00
N TYR A 18 -15.77 5.39 -7.27
CA TYR A 18 -14.64 6.24 -6.91
C TYR A 18 -13.34 5.74 -7.56
N GLY A 19 -12.36 6.60 -7.77
CA GLY A 19 -11.07 6.24 -8.38
C GLY A 19 -11.03 6.56 -9.87
N GLY A 20 -10.38 5.69 -10.65
CA GLY A 20 -10.17 5.90 -12.08
C GLY A 20 -9.10 6.95 -12.40
N SER A 21 -8.89 7.19 -13.69
CA SER A 21 -7.92 8.17 -14.20
C SER A 21 -8.63 9.18 -15.11
N PHE A 22 -8.76 10.42 -14.64
CA PHE A 22 -9.40 11.52 -15.37
C PHE A 22 -8.34 12.59 -15.70
N LEU A 23 -7.40 12.23 -16.57
CA LEU A 23 -6.23 13.04 -16.90
C LEU A 23 -6.28 13.52 -18.36
N PRO A 24 -5.61 14.64 -18.69
CA PRO A 24 -5.44 15.04 -20.09
C PRO A 24 -4.73 13.96 -20.91
N PRO A 25 -5.00 13.83 -22.23
CA PRO A 25 -4.48 12.73 -23.05
C PRO A 25 -2.96 12.56 -23.01
N ALA A 26 -2.21 13.66 -22.97
CA ALA A 26 -0.75 13.62 -22.90
C ALA A 26 -0.24 13.00 -21.59
N ILE A 27 -0.93 13.23 -20.46
CA ILE A 27 -0.55 12.66 -19.16
C ILE A 27 -1.03 11.21 -19.05
N GLN A 28 -2.22 10.90 -19.59
CA GLN A 28 -2.75 9.54 -19.60
C GLN A 28 -1.78 8.56 -20.25
N ALA A 29 -1.18 8.92 -21.39
CA ALA A 29 -0.20 8.09 -22.08
C ALA A 29 1.07 7.80 -21.23
N GLU A 30 1.53 8.76 -20.42
CA GLU A 30 2.67 8.52 -19.53
C GLU A 30 2.29 7.67 -18.30
N MET A 31 1.07 7.85 -17.77
CA MET A 31 0.57 7.03 -16.67
C MET A 31 0.36 5.57 -17.07
N GLU A 32 -0.04 5.31 -18.31
CA GLU A 32 -0.14 3.95 -18.87
C GLU A 32 1.24 3.26 -18.90
N LYS A 33 2.29 3.95 -19.36
CA LYS A 33 3.66 3.42 -19.34
C LYS A 33 4.13 3.08 -17.92
N ILE A 34 3.83 3.94 -16.95
CA ILE A 34 4.14 3.69 -15.53
C ILE A 34 3.39 2.46 -15.02
N THR A 35 2.12 2.32 -15.40
CA THR A 35 1.26 1.18 -15.02
C THR A 35 1.83 -0.13 -15.58
N ASP A 36 2.20 -0.15 -16.86
CA ASP A 36 2.81 -1.32 -17.50
C ASP A 36 4.15 -1.70 -16.85
N ALA A 37 5.01 -0.70 -16.60
CA ALA A 37 6.27 -0.91 -15.92
C ALA A 37 6.06 -1.48 -14.51
N TYR A 38 5.10 -0.95 -13.76
CA TYR A 38 4.75 -1.47 -12.43
C TYR A 38 4.27 -2.92 -12.51
N TYR A 39 3.38 -3.27 -13.43
CA TYR A 39 2.89 -4.65 -13.56
C TYR A 39 3.99 -5.64 -13.96
N SER A 40 4.98 -5.19 -14.71
CA SER A 40 6.17 -5.97 -15.03
C SER A 40 7.06 -6.21 -13.80
N ILE A 41 7.45 -5.15 -13.09
CA ILE A 41 8.43 -5.26 -12.00
C ILE A 41 7.82 -5.77 -10.68
N SER A 42 6.53 -5.50 -10.41
CA SER A 42 5.88 -5.88 -9.15
C SER A 42 5.78 -7.39 -8.93
N LYS A 43 5.94 -8.18 -9.99
CA LYS A 43 5.95 -9.65 -9.97
C LYS A 43 7.36 -10.24 -10.11
N SER A 44 8.37 -9.41 -10.38
CA SER A 44 9.76 -9.84 -10.53
C SER A 44 10.37 -10.25 -9.18
N HIS A 45 11.02 -11.40 -9.14
CA HIS A 45 11.72 -11.87 -7.94
C HIS A 45 12.86 -10.94 -7.54
N GLU A 46 13.62 -10.44 -8.52
CA GLU A 46 14.76 -9.55 -8.31
C GLU A 46 14.31 -8.24 -7.63
N PHE A 47 13.30 -7.57 -8.21
CA PHE A 47 12.74 -6.33 -7.67
C PHE A 47 12.16 -6.53 -6.27
N ILE A 48 11.40 -7.61 -6.04
CA ILE A 48 10.83 -7.91 -4.73
C ILE A 48 11.94 -8.18 -3.69
N SER A 49 13.01 -8.87 -4.07
CA SER A 49 14.14 -9.18 -3.19
C SER A 49 14.87 -7.90 -2.79
N GLU A 50 15.19 -7.05 -3.76
CA GLU A 50 15.83 -5.76 -3.52
C GLU A 50 14.96 -4.85 -2.64
N LEU A 51 13.66 -4.72 -2.95
CA LEU A 51 12.73 -3.92 -2.16
C LEU A 51 12.63 -4.42 -0.70
N ARG A 52 12.66 -5.74 -0.48
CA ARG A 52 12.69 -6.32 0.88
C ARG A 52 13.99 -6.00 1.60
N SER A 53 15.13 -6.05 0.89
CA SER A 53 16.43 -5.68 1.44
C SER A 53 16.44 -4.21 1.88
N ILE A 54 16.00 -3.29 1.01
CA ILE A 54 15.88 -1.86 1.32
C ILE A 54 14.96 -1.63 2.51
N ARG A 55 13.78 -2.26 2.52
CA ARG A 55 12.83 -2.15 3.64
C ARG A 55 13.46 -2.55 4.97
N LYS A 56 14.25 -3.62 4.99
CA LYS A 56 14.86 -4.15 6.21
C LYS A 56 16.10 -3.35 6.64
N HIS A 57 17.00 -3.09 5.72
CA HIS A 57 18.35 -2.60 6.02
C HIS A 57 18.49 -1.09 5.93
N PHE A 58 17.59 -0.41 5.20
CA PHE A 58 17.61 1.04 5.04
C PHE A 58 16.41 1.71 5.73
N GLN A 59 15.19 1.20 5.52
CA GLN A 59 13.97 1.80 6.11
C GLN A 59 13.65 1.32 7.53
N GLY A 60 14.36 0.31 8.07
CA GLY A 60 14.12 -0.16 9.44
C GLY A 60 12.83 -0.99 9.65
N ARG A 61 12.23 -1.53 8.60
CA ARG A 61 11.03 -2.38 8.70
C ARG A 61 11.37 -3.81 9.17
N PRO A 62 10.45 -4.51 9.87
CA PRO A 62 9.09 -4.09 10.22
C PRO A 62 9.05 -3.12 11.40
N THR A 63 8.15 -2.14 11.31
CA THR A 63 7.85 -1.23 12.41
C THR A 63 7.08 -1.97 13.53
N PRO A 64 7.36 -1.68 14.81
CA PRO A 64 6.68 -2.33 15.91
C PRO A 64 5.20 -1.94 16.02
N VAL A 65 4.40 -2.83 16.61
CA VAL A 65 3.03 -2.53 17.04
C VAL A 65 3.06 -2.30 18.55
N TYR A 66 2.97 -1.04 18.96
CA TYR A 66 3.16 -0.63 20.35
C TYR A 66 1.85 -0.62 21.13
N PHE A 67 1.81 -1.27 22.29
CA PHE A 67 0.66 -1.22 23.19
C PHE A 67 0.67 0.08 24.01
N ALA A 68 -0.27 0.98 23.74
CA ALA A 68 -0.35 2.28 24.39
C ALA A 68 -1.08 2.16 25.74
N LYS A 69 -0.39 1.65 26.78
CA LYS A 69 -0.97 1.34 28.09
C LYS A 69 -1.73 2.53 28.70
N ARG A 70 -1.10 3.70 28.79
CA ARG A 70 -1.71 4.89 29.42
C ARG A 70 -3.01 5.31 28.72
N LEU A 71 -3.00 5.28 27.39
CA LEU A 71 -4.18 5.61 26.58
C LEU A 71 -5.27 4.55 26.74
N SER A 72 -4.86 3.28 26.81
CA SER A 72 -5.75 2.15 27.03
C SER A 72 -6.47 2.25 28.38
N ASP A 73 -5.73 2.55 29.46
CA ASP A 73 -6.27 2.73 30.80
C ASP A 73 -7.23 3.93 30.87
N GLN A 74 -6.91 5.02 30.17
CA GLN A 74 -7.70 6.25 30.18
C GLN A 74 -9.07 6.09 29.49
N TYR A 75 -9.13 5.33 28.38
CA TYR A 75 -10.33 5.25 27.54
C TYR A 75 -11.07 3.90 27.62
N GLY A 76 -10.60 2.95 28.44
CA GLY A 76 -11.30 1.70 28.70
C GLY A 76 -11.27 0.70 27.54
N GLY A 77 -10.16 0.62 26.80
CA GLY A 77 -9.98 -0.32 25.68
C GLY A 77 -8.51 -0.64 25.42
N ARG A 78 -8.20 -1.64 24.57
CA ARG A 78 -6.80 -1.96 24.19
C ARG A 78 -6.38 -1.18 22.95
N ILE A 79 -5.54 -0.16 23.12
CA ILE A 79 -5.10 0.69 22.03
C ILE A 79 -3.67 0.32 21.61
N TYR A 80 -3.50 0.07 20.31
CA TYR A 80 -2.22 -0.26 19.69
C TYR A 80 -1.86 0.79 18.64
N LEU A 81 -0.59 1.18 18.61
CA LEU A 81 -0.04 2.12 17.63
C LEU A 81 0.86 1.36 16.67
N LYS A 82 0.55 1.41 15.37
CA LYS A 82 1.47 0.97 14.32
C LYS A 82 2.51 2.07 14.13
N ARG A 83 3.76 1.80 14.52
CA ARG A 83 4.83 2.81 14.62
C ARG A 83 5.48 3.13 13.28
N GLU A 84 4.70 3.58 12.29
CA GLU A 84 5.24 4.05 10.99
C GLU A 84 6.00 5.38 11.10
N ASP A 85 6.03 5.99 12.30
CA ASP A 85 6.90 7.11 12.65
C ASP A 85 8.38 6.70 12.84
N LEU A 86 8.65 5.39 12.92
CA LEU A 86 9.99 4.79 13.02
C LEU A 86 10.42 4.22 11.66
#